data_AF-A0A452ZKK1-F1
#
_entry.id   AF-A0A452ZKK1-F1
#
_cell.length_a   1.000
_cell.length_b   1.000
_cell.length_c   1.000
_cell.angle_alpha   90.00
_cell.angle_beta   90.00
_cell.angle_gamma   90.00
#
_symmetry.space_group_name_H-M   'P 1'
#
loop_
_entity.id
_entity.type
_entity.pdbx_description
1 polymer ?
#
loop_
_entity_poly.entity_id
_entity_poly.type
_entity_poly.pdbx_seq_one_letter_code
_entity_poly.pdbx_strand_id
1 'polypeptide(L)'
;MLVLAPAACILSGIALSSAFDVLTRSMKFQLSKLFDDGPAISGNGSPNGSSASTVNTSSSKNEKTEKSEAAPKEKQSKKNRRKDKEVTESVSVKPKKEKRLSVLPLEASIVSTLLLIALGGFYVVHCVWAAAEAYSAPSIVLTSRSREGLHVFDDFREAYAWLSHNTDVDDKVASWWDYGYQTTAMANRTVIVDNNTWNNTHIATVGTAMSSPEKAAWEIFDSLDVKYVLVVFGGLVGYPSDDINKFLWMVRIGGGEFPHIKEPDYLRDGQYRVDAQATPTMLNCLMYKLCYYRFVETDGKGFDRVRGYEIGKKHFKLTHFEEVFTTHHWMVRIYKLKPQKNRIRGKLKKLKSSSKTSSTLAAGRKKNPWQ
;
A
#
# COMPACT_ATOMS: atom_id res chain seq x y z
N MET A 1 -0.72 -9.52 14.03
CA MET A 1 0.73 -9.71 13.76
C MET A 1 1.53 -8.43 13.88
N LEU A 2 1.44 -7.47 12.94
CA LEU A 2 2.33 -6.30 12.83
C LEU A 2 2.67 -5.58 14.15
N VAL A 3 1.68 -5.29 15.01
CA VAL A 3 1.87 -4.57 16.29
C VAL A 3 2.90 -5.22 17.23
N LEU A 4 3.02 -6.54 17.23
CA LEU A 4 3.95 -7.28 18.10
C LEU A 4 5.30 -7.58 17.44
N ALA A 5 5.44 -7.36 16.14
CA ALA A 5 6.66 -7.71 15.40
C ALA A 5 7.93 -7.01 15.94
N PRO A 6 7.93 -5.69 16.26
CA PRO A 6 9.11 -5.03 16.81
C PRO A 6 9.55 -5.63 18.16
N ALA A 7 8.58 -5.92 19.04
CA ALA A 7 8.86 -6.54 20.34
C ALA A 7 9.40 -7.98 20.17
N ALA A 8 8.82 -8.77 19.26
CA ALA A 8 9.30 -10.11 18.95
C ALA A 8 10.74 -10.11 18.39
N CYS A 9 11.07 -9.18 17.49
CA CYS A 9 12.43 -9.02 16.96
C CYS A 9 13.44 -8.64 18.06
N ILE A 10 13.11 -7.68 18.93
CA ILE A 10 13.97 -7.26 20.04
C ILE A 10 14.20 -8.41 21.03
N LEU A 11 13.13 -9.11 21.44
CA LEU A 11 13.22 -10.25 22.35
C LEU A 11 14.01 -11.42 21.73
N SER A 12 13.84 -11.68 20.43
CA SER A 12 14.61 -12.70 19.71
C SER A 12 16.09 -12.35 19.64
N GLY A 13 16.43 -11.07 19.41
CA GLY A 13 17.82 -10.59 19.41
C GLY A 13 18.47 -10.71 20.79
N ILE A 14 17.76 -10.35 21.86
CA ILE A 14 18.23 -10.51 23.24
C ILE A 14 18.43 -12.01 23.57
N ALA A 15 17.47 -12.86 23.19
CA ALA A 15 17.56 -14.31 23.40
C ALA A 15 18.78 -14.91 22.69
N LEU A 16 18.94 -14.62 21.39
CA LEU A 16 20.07 -15.10 20.58
C LEU A 16 21.43 -14.63 21.13
N SER A 17 21.52 -13.35 21.50
CA SER A 17 22.73 -12.78 22.13
C SER A 17 23.05 -13.47 23.46
N SER A 18 22.06 -13.67 24.33
CA SER A 18 22.25 -14.33 25.62
C SER A 18 22.63 -15.82 25.49
N ALA A 19 22.07 -16.52 24.49
CA ALA A 19 22.45 -17.90 24.18
C ALA A 19 23.91 -17.98 23.73
N PHE A 20 24.33 -17.09 22.82
CA PHE A 20 25.71 -17.04 22.33
C PHE A 20 26.72 -16.69 23.44
N ASP A 21 26.37 -15.78 24.35
CA ASP A 21 27.17 -15.41 25.52
C ASP A 21 27.32 -16.59 26.51
N VAL A 22 26.28 -17.38 26.75
CA VAL A 22 26.34 -18.59 27.60
C VAL A 22 27.18 -19.71 26.94
N LEU A 23 26.99 -19.95 25.64
CA LEU A 23 27.70 -20.98 24.88
C LEU A 23 29.21 -20.69 24.81
N THR A 24 29.59 -19.48 24.37
CA THR A 24 31.00 -19.09 24.23
C THR A 24 31.73 -19.02 25.57
N ARG A 25 31.07 -18.61 26.66
CA ARG A 25 31.63 -18.69 28.02
C ARG A 25 31.79 -20.12 28.51
N SER A 26 30.84 -21.00 28.21
CA SER A 26 30.93 -22.43 28.57
C SER A 26 32.13 -23.09 27.88
N MET A 27 32.30 -22.83 26.57
CA MET A 27 33.47 -23.25 25.81
C MET A 27 34.77 -22.70 26.43
N LYS A 28 34.86 -21.39 26.69
CA LYS A 28 36.08 -20.76 27.24
C LYS A 28 36.47 -21.34 28.60
N PHE A 29 35.51 -21.56 29.50
CA PHE A 29 35.76 -22.08 30.85
C PHE A 29 36.18 -23.55 30.87
N GLN A 30 35.52 -24.41 30.07
CA GLN A 30 35.91 -25.81 29.94
C GLN A 30 37.27 -25.95 29.24
N LEU A 31 37.53 -25.13 28.23
CA LEU A 31 38.81 -25.14 27.50
C LEU A 31 39.98 -24.67 28.37
N SER A 32 39.82 -23.64 29.22
CA SER A 32 40.88 -23.26 30.17
C SER A 32 41.19 -24.40 31.14
N LYS A 33 40.17 -25.11 31.66
CA LYS A 33 40.40 -26.24 32.56
C LYS A 33 41.20 -27.37 31.89
N LEU A 34 40.90 -27.67 30.62
CA LEU A 34 41.63 -28.66 29.82
C LEU A 34 43.10 -28.29 29.55
N PHE A 35 43.49 -27.02 29.67
CA PHE A 35 44.88 -26.57 29.53
C PHE A 35 45.61 -26.41 30.87
N ASP A 36 44.90 -26.17 31.98
CA ASP A 36 45.48 -26.12 33.33
C ASP A 36 45.74 -27.52 33.93
N ASP A 37 44.88 -28.52 33.65
CA ASP A 37 45.00 -29.90 34.15
C ASP A 37 46.08 -30.75 33.41
N GLY A 38 47.25 -30.16 33.14
CA GLY A 38 48.42 -30.86 32.59
C GLY A 38 49.10 -31.82 33.60
N PRO A 39 49.82 -32.87 33.14
CA PRO A 39 50.26 -33.96 34.00
C PRO A 39 51.34 -33.56 35.01
N ALA A 40 50.95 -33.46 36.27
CA ALA A 40 51.87 -33.31 37.39
C ALA A 40 52.67 -34.62 37.62
N ILE A 41 53.94 -34.62 37.22
CA ILE A 41 54.86 -35.72 37.54
C ILE A 41 55.19 -35.69 39.04
N SER A 42 54.99 -36.83 39.70
CA SER A 42 55.24 -37.00 41.13
C SER A 42 56.73 -37.24 41.43
N GLY A 43 57.25 -36.61 42.49
CA GLY A 43 58.62 -36.80 42.94
C GLY A 43 58.87 -36.15 44.31
N ASN A 44 58.97 -36.96 45.36
CA ASN A 44 59.28 -36.48 46.71
C ASN A 44 60.79 -36.18 46.85
N GLY A 45 61.12 -35.04 47.48
CA GLY A 45 62.49 -34.70 47.87
C GLY A 45 62.51 -33.52 48.84
N SER A 46 63.05 -33.72 50.06
CA SER A 46 63.16 -32.69 51.10
C SER A 46 64.44 -31.84 50.95
N PRO A 47 64.54 -30.66 51.58
CA PRO A 47 65.45 -29.62 51.14
C PRO A 47 66.88 -29.70 51.73
N ASN A 48 67.86 -29.29 50.92
CA ASN A 48 68.98 -28.41 51.30
C ASN A 48 69.82 -28.07 50.06
N GLY A 49 70.39 -26.86 49.98
CA GLY A 49 71.25 -26.45 48.86
C GLY A 49 71.33 -24.95 48.65
N SER A 50 72.25 -24.28 49.36
CA SER A 50 72.57 -22.87 49.17
C SER A 50 73.59 -22.66 48.03
N SER A 51 73.37 -21.65 47.18
CA SER A 51 74.41 -20.72 46.69
C SER A 51 73.83 -19.63 45.77
N ALA A 52 74.56 -18.52 45.65
CA ALA A 52 74.07 -17.26 45.09
C ALA A 52 74.49 -16.99 43.63
N SER A 53 73.64 -16.23 42.93
CA SER A 53 74.03 -15.17 41.99
C SER A 53 72.84 -14.19 41.84
N THR A 54 72.93 -12.93 42.27
CA THR A 54 73.72 -11.83 41.66
C THR A 54 73.17 -11.50 40.26
N VAL A 55 72.07 -10.75 40.14
CA VAL A 55 71.99 -9.27 40.15
C VAL A 55 72.44 -8.63 38.83
N ASN A 56 71.46 -8.10 38.06
CA ASN A 56 71.43 -6.81 37.32
C ASN A 56 70.35 -6.86 36.20
N THR A 57 69.73 -5.77 35.74
CA THR A 57 69.89 -4.32 36.06
C THR A 57 68.52 -3.62 36.15
N SER A 58 68.46 -2.47 36.84
CA SER A 58 67.26 -1.63 37.00
C SER A 58 67.24 -0.35 36.15
N SER A 59 66.09 0.00 35.58
CA SER A 59 65.68 1.37 35.18
C SER A 59 64.20 1.33 34.73
N SER A 60 63.19 2.09 35.22
CA SER A 60 63.08 3.42 35.84
C SER A 60 63.40 4.58 34.87
N LYS A 61 62.62 5.68 34.76
CA LYS A 61 61.63 6.27 35.72
C LYS A 61 60.79 7.41 35.08
N ASN A 62 59.53 7.62 35.52
CA ASN A 62 58.68 8.84 35.43
C ASN A 62 58.44 9.50 34.03
N GLU A 63 57.56 10.50 33.76
CA GLU A 63 56.68 11.46 34.49
C GLU A 63 55.22 11.42 33.89
N LYS A 64 54.08 11.93 34.41
CA LYS A 64 53.64 13.15 35.13
C LYS A 64 53.66 14.45 34.26
N THR A 65 52.69 15.39 34.28
CA THR A 65 51.61 15.72 35.24
C THR A 65 50.45 16.58 34.66
N GLU A 66 49.26 16.62 35.32
CA GLU A 66 48.30 17.78 35.48
C GLU A 66 47.49 18.38 34.26
N LYS A 67 46.32 19.09 34.39
CA LYS A 67 45.31 19.36 35.46
C LYS A 67 43.94 19.94 34.93
N SER A 68 42.88 19.86 35.76
CA SER A 68 41.70 20.76 36.05
C SER A 68 41.08 21.75 35.01
N GLU A 69 39.78 22.14 35.08
CA GLU A 69 38.69 21.89 36.08
C GLU A 69 37.34 21.40 35.47
N ALA A 70 36.08 21.94 35.57
CA ALA A 70 35.46 23.16 36.16
C ALA A 70 33.96 22.98 36.56
N ALA A 71 33.31 24.00 37.15
CA ALA A 71 31.92 23.99 37.71
C ALA A 71 31.16 25.34 37.43
N PRO A 72 30.00 25.77 38.04
CA PRO A 72 29.13 25.18 39.11
C PRO A 72 27.57 25.47 39.02
N LYS A 73 26.82 25.23 40.13
CA LYS A 73 25.54 25.86 40.62
C LYS A 73 24.16 25.42 40.06
N GLU A 74 23.00 25.48 40.78
CA GLU A 74 22.64 25.67 42.23
C GLU A 74 21.13 25.37 42.56
N LYS A 75 20.79 25.18 43.87
CA LYS A 75 19.48 25.18 44.60
C LYS A 75 18.88 23.80 44.93
N GLN A 76 18.83 23.33 46.19
CA GLN A 76 18.03 23.74 47.39
C GLN A 76 16.51 23.50 47.23
N SER A 77 15.83 22.77 48.13
CA SER A 77 15.43 23.29 49.46
C SER A 77 15.26 22.24 50.60
N LYS A 78 14.97 22.73 51.82
CA LYS A 78 15.19 22.08 53.13
C LYS A 78 13.97 21.36 53.77
N LYS A 79 14.23 20.21 54.42
CA LYS A 79 13.63 19.66 55.68
C LYS A 79 14.29 18.28 55.98
N ASN A 80 14.40 17.76 57.20
CA ASN A 80 14.08 18.26 58.56
C ASN A 80 15.06 17.67 59.63
N ARG A 81 14.93 18.09 60.90
CA ARG A 81 15.50 17.46 62.12
C ARG A 81 14.65 16.25 62.57
N ARG A 82 15.04 15.32 63.46
CA ARG A 82 16.18 15.06 64.40
C ARG A 82 16.22 13.51 64.58
N LYS A 83 17.15 12.80 65.24
CA LYS A 83 18.06 13.06 66.38
C LYS A 83 19.17 11.97 66.37
N ASP A 84 20.26 12.20 67.09
CA ASP A 84 21.51 11.44 66.99
C ASP A 84 21.56 10.14 67.83
N LYS A 85 22.29 9.13 67.34
CA LYS A 85 23.03 8.16 68.17
C LYS A 85 24.15 7.50 67.37
N GLU A 86 25.36 7.56 67.91
CA GLU A 86 26.60 7.06 67.32
C GLU A 86 26.90 5.64 67.83
N VAL A 87 27.16 4.69 66.92
CA VAL A 87 27.74 3.37 67.24
C VAL A 87 28.67 2.93 66.11
N THR A 88 29.95 2.81 66.47
CA THR A 88 31.07 2.00 65.95
C THR A 88 30.98 1.36 64.55
N GLU A 89 32.09 1.49 63.81
CA GLU A 89 32.32 0.81 62.54
C GLU A 89 32.12 -0.72 62.59
N SER A 90 31.51 -1.25 61.53
CA SER A 90 31.90 -2.54 60.98
C SER A 90 31.72 -2.53 59.46
N VAL A 91 32.82 -2.52 58.72
CA VAL A 91 32.79 -2.55 57.25
C VAL A 91 32.40 -3.96 56.81
N SER A 92 31.09 -4.16 56.62
CA SER A 92 30.56 -5.40 56.06
C SER A 92 30.98 -5.56 54.60
N VAL A 93 32.07 -6.31 54.38
CA VAL A 93 32.52 -6.72 53.05
C VAL A 93 31.42 -7.55 52.41
N LYS A 94 30.61 -6.92 51.55
CA LYS A 94 29.58 -7.61 50.76
C LYS A 94 30.30 -8.62 49.86
N PRO A 95 30.07 -9.94 50.02
CA PRO A 95 30.66 -10.91 49.12
C PRO A 95 30.16 -10.64 47.71
N LYS A 96 31.06 -10.62 46.73
CA LYS A 96 30.65 -10.69 45.32
C LYS A 96 29.81 -11.95 45.15
N LYS A 97 28.54 -11.80 44.81
CA LYS A 97 27.75 -12.93 44.32
C LYS A 97 28.34 -13.34 42.98
N GLU A 98 29.24 -14.32 43.00
CA GLU A 98 29.60 -15.06 41.81
C GLU A 98 28.30 -15.61 41.21
N LYS A 99 28.02 -15.24 39.96
CA LYS A 99 26.88 -15.79 39.24
C LYS A 99 27.16 -17.27 39.07
N ARG A 100 26.33 -18.14 39.68
CA ARG A 100 26.43 -19.60 39.53
C ARG A 100 26.66 -19.90 38.05
N LEU A 101 27.79 -20.52 37.75
CA LEU A 101 28.23 -20.73 36.38
C LEU A 101 27.33 -21.82 35.75
N SER A 102 26.39 -21.41 34.90
CA SER A 102 25.60 -22.31 34.06
C SER A 102 26.48 -22.85 32.91
N VAL A 103 27.54 -23.59 33.26
CA VAL A 103 28.47 -24.17 32.31
C VAL A 103 27.83 -25.37 31.65
N LEU A 104 27.63 -25.30 30.33
CA LEU A 104 27.22 -26.45 29.54
C LEU A 104 28.44 -27.35 29.23
N PRO A 105 28.25 -28.66 28.95
CA PRO A 105 29.32 -29.53 28.47
C PRO A 105 29.99 -28.95 27.20
N LEU A 106 31.30 -29.20 27.03
CA LEU A 106 32.07 -28.63 25.91
C LEU A 106 31.47 -29.03 24.55
N GLU A 107 31.25 -30.33 24.33
CA GLU A 107 30.63 -30.86 23.10
C GLU A 107 29.25 -30.23 22.82
N ALA A 108 28.39 -30.18 23.83
CA ALA A 108 27.06 -29.58 23.71
C ALA A 108 27.15 -28.08 23.37
N SER A 109 28.15 -27.39 23.90
CA SER A 109 28.38 -25.96 23.62
C SER A 109 28.89 -25.72 22.20
N ILE A 110 29.82 -26.56 21.72
CA ILE A 110 30.36 -26.50 20.35
C ILE A 110 29.26 -26.82 19.34
N VAL A 111 28.55 -27.95 19.50
CA VAL A 111 27.46 -28.37 18.60
C VAL A 111 26.35 -27.33 18.56
N SER A 112 25.95 -26.78 19.72
CA SER A 112 24.91 -25.74 19.77
C SER A 112 25.37 -24.43 19.11
N THR A 113 26.66 -24.07 19.22
CA THR A 113 27.22 -22.88 18.55
C THR A 113 27.25 -23.07 17.04
N LEU A 114 27.69 -24.22 16.55
CA LEU A 114 27.69 -24.56 15.12
C LEU A 114 26.27 -24.60 14.55
N LEU A 115 25.31 -25.19 15.27
CA LEU A 115 23.90 -25.22 14.88
C LEU A 115 23.30 -23.80 14.80
N LEU A 116 23.61 -22.94 15.77
CA LEU A 116 23.15 -21.54 15.80
C LEU A 116 23.74 -20.73 14.64
N ILE A 117 25.02 -20.94 14.31
CA ILE A 117 25.66 -20.32 13.13
C ILE A 117 25.02 -20.84 11.83
N ALA A 118 24.79 -22.15 11.70
CA ALA A 118 24.16 -22.74 10.52
C ALA A 118 22.72 -22.25 10.32
N LEU A 119 21.93 -22.19 11.40
CA LEU A 119 20.57 -21.66 11.38
C LEU A 119 20.55 -20.16 11.06
N GLY A 120 21.51 -19.39 11.58
CA GLY A 120 21.70 -17.97 11.23
C GLY A 120 22.04 -17.77 9.75
N GLY A 121 22.93 -18.60 9.20
CA GLY A 121 23.25 -18.60 7.76
C GLY A 121 22.04 -18.93 6.89
N PHE A 122 21.29 -19.98 7.25
CA PHE A 122 20.05 -20.35 6.58
C PHE A 122 18.99 -19.23 6.65
N TYR A 123 18.85 -18.58 7.81
CA TYR A 123 17.96 -17.43 7.99
C TYR A 123 18.35 -16.25 7.08
N VAL A 124 19.64 -15.91 6.98
CA VAL A 124 20.12 -14.86 6.05
C VAL A 124 19.81 -15.22 4.59
N VAL A 125 20.08 -16.46 4.17
CA VAL A 125 19.76 -16.92 2.80
C VAL A 125 18.25 -16.84 2.54
N HIS A 126 17.41 -17.28 3.49
CA HIS A 126 15.96 -17.18 3.39
C HIS A 126 15.47 -15.73 3.31
N CYS A 127 16.01 -14.82 4.12
CA CYS A 127 15.66 -13.40 4.08
C CYS A 127 16.08 -12.72 2.77
N VAL A 128 17.25 -13.04 2.21
CA VAL A 128 17.68 -12.54 0.90
C VAL A 128 16.77 -13.04 -0.22
N TRP A 129 16.43 -14.34 -0.21
CA TRP A 129 15.47 -14.92 -1.17
C TRP A 129 14.07 -14.29 -1.06
N ALA A 130 13.54 -14.15 0.15
CA ALA A 130 12.23 -13.54 0.38
C ALA A 130 12.20 -12.06 -0.04
N ALA A 131 13.28 -11.31 0.23
CA ALA A 131 13.42 -9.94 -0.25
C ALA A 131 13.37 -9.86 -1.78
N ALA A 132 14.14 -10.72 -2.47
CA ALA A 132 14.32 -10.68 -3.93
C ALA A 132 13.13 -11.22 -4.74
N GLU A 133 12.45 -12.27 -4.28
CA GLU A 133 11.36 -12.91 -5.04
C GLU A 133 9.95 -12.54 -4.54
N ALA A 134 9.78 -12.13 -3.27
CA ALA A 134 8.45 -11.86 -2.70
C ALA A 134 8.18 -10.37 -2.36
N TYR A 135 9.21 -9.56 -2.09
CA TYR A 135 9.03 -8.16 -1.68
C TYR A 135 9.49 -7.11 -2.70
N SER A 136 10.49 -7.38 -3.55
CA SER A 136 10.93 -6.45 -4.60
C SER A 136 10.07 -6.51 -5.87
N ALA A 137 8.75 -6.35 -5.73
CA ALA A 137 7.79 -6.26 -6.83
C ALA A 137 7.14 -4.86 -6.89
N PRO A 138 7.38 -4.04 -7.93
CA PRO A 138 6.72 -2.75 -8.07
C PRO A 138 5.23 -2.91 -8.39
N SER A 139 4.39 -2.01 -7.88
CA SER A 139 2.93 -2.02 -8.09
C SER A 139 2.44 -1.12 -9.22
N ILE A 140 3.32 -0.27 -9.77
CA ILE A 140 3.01 0.67 -10.87
C ILE A 140 3.38 0.12 -12.26
N VAL A 141 4.47 -0.65 -12.34
CA VAL A 141 4.87 -1.42 -13.53
C VAL A 141 4.66 -2.88 -13.18
N LEU A 142 3.79 -3.58 -13.90
CA LEU A 142 3.53 -5.00 -13.62
C LEU A 142 4.43 -5.89 -14.48
N THR A 143 4.85 -7.02 -13.93
CA THR A 143 5.67 -8.00 -14.66
C THR A 143 5.02 -9.38 -14.63
N SER A 144 4.90 -10.03 -15.79
CA SER A 144 4.46 -11.42 -15.91
C SER A 144 5.52 -12.25 -16.65
N ARG A 145 5.73 -13.49 -16.24
CA ARG A 145 6.61 -14.45 -16.95
C ARG A 145 5.73 -15.43 -17.71
N SER A 146 5.76 -15.37 -19.06
CA SER A 146 5.13 -16.37 -19.93
C SER A 146 6.19 -17.34 -20.48
N ARG A 147 5.77 -18.32 -21.29
CA ARG A 147 6.71 -19.20 -22.02
C ARG A 147 7.57 -18.46 -23.05
N GLU A 148 7.15 -17.27 -23.46
CA GLU A 148 7.83 -16.44 -24.47
C GLU A 148 8.83 -15.45 -23.84
N GLY A 149 8.75 -15.22 -22.53
CA GLY A 149 9.68 -14.34 -21.80
C GLY A 149 9.02 -13.53 -20.68
N LEU A 150 9.71 -12.45 -20.29
CA LEU A 150 9.23 -11.46 -19.34
C LEU A 150 8.42 -10.39 -20.07
N HIS A 151 7.13 -10.31 -19.77
CA HIS A 151 6.22 -9.26 -20.24
C HIS A 151 6.13 -8.17 -19.19
N VAL A 152 6.25 -6.91 -19.61
CA VAL A 152 6.23 -5.73 -18.74
C VAL A 152 5.06 -4.85 -19.17
N PHE A 153 4.13 -4.62 -18.25
CA PHE A 153 2.93 -3.79 -18.46
C PHE A 153 3.14 -2.45 -17.76
N ASP A 154 3.09 -1.37 -18.53
CA ASP A 154 3.34 -0.01 -18.08
C ASP A 154 2.12 0.92 -18.24
N ASP A 155 0.96 0.31 -18.49
CA ASP A 155 -0.33 0.93 -18.75
C ASP A 155 -0.72 2.01 -17.73
N PHE A 156 -0.34 1.86 -16.46
CA PHE A 156 -0.58 2.91 -15.45
C PHE A 156 0.21 4.19 -15.75
N ARG A 157 1.51 4.10 -16.05
CA ARG A 157 2.31 5.29 -16.42
C ARG A 157 1.89 5.83 -17.78
N GLU A 158 1.50 4.96 -18.71
CA GLU A 158 0.91 5.35 -20.01
C GLU A 158 -0.35 6.22 -19.80
N ALA A 159 -1.31 5.77 -18.99
CA ALA A 159 -2.54 6.48 -18.71
C ALA A 159 -2.34 7.78 -17.92
N TYR A 160 -1.48 7.79 -16.90
CA TYR A 160 -1.18 9.00 -16.13
C TYR A 160 -0.40 10.02 -16.97
N ALA A 161 0.52 9.58 -17.84
CA ALA A 161 1.19 10.45 -18.80
C ALA A 161 0.20 11.01 -19.83
N TRP A 162 -0.77 10.22 -20.31
CA TRP A 162 -1.81 10.71 -21.21
C TRP A 162 -2.62 11.83 -20.54
N LEU A 163 -3.12 11.63 -19.32
CA LEU A 163 -3.82 12.68 -18.55
C LEU A 163 -2.96 13.94 -18.40
N SER A 164 -1.70 13.78 -18.02
CA SER A 164 -0.78 14.90 -17.76
C SER A 164 -0.56 15.81 -18.98
N HIS A 165 -0.60 15.24 -20.19
CA HIS A 165 -0.32 15.97 -21.44
C HIS A 165 -1.56 16.31 -22.29
N ASN A 166 -2.74 15.71 -22.03
CA ASN A 166 -3.91 15.81 -22.92
C ASN A 166 -5.20 16.38 -22.27
N THR A 167 -5.14 16.79 -21.00
CA THR A 167 -6.25 17.50 -20.31
C THR A 167 -5.77 18.82 -19.72
N ASP A 168 -6.68 19.73 -19.38
CA ASP A 168 -6.35 20.97 -18.67
C ASP A 168 -5.95 20.67 -17.22
N VAL A 169 -5.14 21.54 -16.59
CA VAL A 169 -4.59 21.30 -15.23
C VAL A 169 -5.71 21.27 -14.17
N ASP A 170 -6.73 22.10 -14.34
CA ASP A 170 -7.90 22.18 -13.46
C ASP A 170 -8.95 21.06 -13.73
N ASP A 171 -8.76 20.23 -14.76
CA ASP A 171 -9.69 19.13 -15.06
C ASP A 171 -9.72 18.10 -13.92
N LYS A 172 -10.91 17.87 -13.38
CA LYS A 172 -11.16 16.91 -12.29
C LYS A 172 -11.29 15.48 -12.82
N VAL A 173 -10.51 14.57 -12.22
CA VAL A 173 -10.52 13.14 -12.52
C VAL A 173 -11.21 12.39 -11.38
N ALA A 174 -12.24 11.61 -11.70
CA ALA A 174 -12.83 10.65 -10.79
C ALA A 174 -12.23 9.26 -11.03
N SER A 175 -11.79 8.60 -9.97
CA SER A 175 -11.34 7.21 -9.95
C SER A 175 -11.82 6.56 -8.65
N TRP A 176 -11.57 5.26 -8.46
CA TRP A 176 -11.63 4.69 -7.12
C TRP A 176 -10.48 5.23 -6.24
N TRP A 177 -10.65 5.21 -4.92
CA TRP A 177 -9.79 5.94 -3.97
C TRP A 177 -8.36 5.38 -3.87
N ASP A 178 -8.19 4.07 -4.10
CA ASP A 178 -6.89 3.38 -4.21
C ASP A 178 -5.88 4.17 -5.05
N TYR A 179 -6.35 4.74 -6.17
CA TYR A 179 -5.53 5.37 -7.21
C TYR A 179 -5.31 6.87 -7.00
N GLY A 180 -6.02 7.52 -6.07
CA GLY A 180 -6.06 8.99 -5.98
C GLY A 180 -4.66 9.62 -5.85
N TYR A 181 -3.82 9.09 -4.95
CA TYR A 181 -2.43 9.53 -4.81
C TYR A 181 -1.57 9.28 -6.06
N GLN A 182 -1.81 8.20 -6.81
CA GLN A 182 -1.07 7.92 -8.05
C GLN A 182 -1.46 8.91 -9.15
N THR A 183 -2.76 9.15 -9.34
CA THR A 183 -3.28 10.15 -10.27
C THR A 183 -2.73 11.54 -9.94
N THR A 184 -2.78 11.97 -8.68
CA THR A 184 -2.22 13.28 -8.30
C THR A 184 -0.71 13.35 -8.49
N ALA A 185 0.06 12.33 -8.10
CA ALA A 185 1.52 12.36 -8.17
C ALA A 185 2.09 12.17 -9.60
N MET A 186 1.41 11.44 -10.48
CA MET A 186 1.90 11.09 -11.82
C MET A 186 1.19 11.82 -12.95
N ALA A 187 -0.13 12.03 -12.85
CA ALA A 187 -0.88 12.81 -13.83
C ALA A 187 -0.92 14.31 -13.50
N ASN A 188 -0.61 14.71 -12.26
CA ASN A 188 -0.72 16.10 -11.77
C ASN A 188 -2.10 16.70 -12.09
N ARG A 189 -3.18 16.05 -11.63
CA ARG A 189 -4.58 16.49 -11.79
C ARG A 189 -5.35 16.38 -10.48
N THR A 190 -6.40 17.19 -10.37
CA THR A 190 -7.31 17.21 -9.22
C THR A 190 -8.13 15.93 -9.17
N VAL A 191 -8.10 15.22 -8.04
CA VAL A 191 -8.90 14.01 -7.81
C VAL A 191 -10.09 14.28 -6.90
N ILE A 192 -11.17 13.52 -7.09
CA ILE A 192 -12.37 13.61 -6.23
C ILE A 192 -12.17 12.87 -4.90
N VAL A 193 -11.53 11.70 -4.91
CA VAL A 193 -11.30 10.87 -3.72
C VAL A 193 -9.85 10.37 -3.68
N ASP A 194 -9.31 10.20 -2.48
CA ASP A 194 -7.93 9.84 -2.23
C ASP A 194 -7.76 8.71 -1.21
N ASN A 195 -6.52 8.24 -1.09
CA ASN A 195 -6.13 7.14 -0.20
C ASN A 195 -5.84 7.62 1.23
N ASN A 196 -6.33 8.80 1.61
CA ASN A 196 -6.41 9.26 3.00
C ASN A 196 -7.74 8.83 3.64
N THR A 197 -8.80 8.68 2.83
CA THR A 197 -10.12 8.14 3.22
C THR A 197 -10.87 8.88 4.35
N TRP A 198 -10.47 10.11 4.67
CA TRP A 198 -11.00 10.88 5.81
C TRP A 198 -12.47 11.32 5.69
N ASN A 199 -13.04 11.32 4.48
CA ASN A 199 -14.43 11.70 4.21
C ASN A 199 -15.19 10.56 3.51
N ASN A 200 -15.86 9.72 4.32
CA ASN A 200 -16.59 8.54 3.84
C ASN A 200 -17.75 8.89 2.89
N THR A 201 -18.50 9.97 3.15
CA THR A 201 -19.62 10.41 2.30
C THR A 201 -19.16 10.71 0.87
N HIS A 202 -17.96 11.26 0.69
CA HIS A 202 -17.42 11.53 -0.65
C HIS A 202 -17.04 10.22 -1.39
N ILE A 203 -16.45 9.25 -0.68
CA ILE A 203 -16.19 7.90 -1.21
C ILE A 203 -17.49 7.18 -1.57
N ALA A 204 -18.51 7.27 -0.71
CA ALA A 204 -19.84 6.72 -0.95
C ALA A 204 -20.54 7.37 -2.15
N THR A 205 -20.30 8.67 -2.39
CA THR A 205 -20.82 9.38 -3.57
C THR A 205 -20.19 8.85 -4.86
N VAL A 206 -18.86 8.66 -4.89
CA VAL A 206 -18.17 8.04 -6.05
C VAL A 206 -18.58 6.57 -6.23
N GLY A 207 -18.68 5.80 -5.15
CA GLY A 207 -19.15 4.40 -5.20
C GLY A 207 -20.58 4.27 -5.70
N THR A 208 -21.46 5.21 -5.31
CA THR A 208 -22.84 5.33 -5.80
C THR A 208 -22.88 5.68 -7.28
N ALA A 209 -22.03 6.60 -7.76
CA ALA A 209 -21.93 6.91 -9.19
C ALA A 209 -21.44 5.68 -10.00
N MET A 210 -20.38 5.00 -9.57
CA MET A 210 -19.86 3.81 -10.26
C MET A 210 -20.86 2.65 -10.29
N SER A 211 -21.67 2.47 -9.25
CA SER A 211 -22.69 1.42 -9.16
C SER A 211 -24.05 1.80 -9.75
N SER A 212 -24.32 3.09 -9.97
CA SER A 212 -25.56 3.58 -10.57
C SER A 212 -25.67 3.32 -12.08
N PRO A 213 -26.89 3.33 -12.65
CA PRO A 213 -27.08 3.41 -14.09
C PRO A 213 -26.49 4.71 -14.67
N GLU A 214 -25.86 4.60 -15.83
CA GLU A 214 -25.09 5.64 -16.55
C GLU A 214 -25.65 7.08 -16.47
N LYS A 215 -26.97 7.30 -16.60
CA LYS A 215 -27.55 8.65 -16.52
C LYS A 215 -27.43 9.25 -15.12
N ALA A 216 -27.79 8.50 -14.07
CA ALA A 216 -27.70 8.96 -12.69
C ALA A 216 -26.23 9.14 -12.27
N ALA A 217 -25.36 8.25 -12.75
CA ALA A 217 -23.91 8.38 -12.55
C ALA A 217 -23.33 9.64 -13.20
N TRP A 218 -23.78 9.99 -14.43
CA TRP A 218 -23.44 11.26 -15.08
C TRP A 218 -23.98 12.46 -14.29
N GLU A 219 -25.22 12.43 -13.81
CA GLU A 219 -25.80 13.52 -13.00
C GLU A 219 -25.02 13.75 -11.68
N ILE A 220 -24.51 12.69 -11.04
CA ILE A 220 -23.63 12.81 -9.87
C ILE A 220 -22.27 13.42 -10.27
N PHE A 221 -21.61 12.89 -11.29
CA PHE A 221 -20.28 13.37 -11.69
C PHE A 221 -20.30 14.79 -12.28
N ASP A 222 -21.35 15.19 -13.01
CA ASP A 222 -21.59 16.56 -13.49
C ASP A 222 -21.78 17.52 -12.29
N SER A 223 -22.50 17.10 -11.24
CA SER A 223 -22.65 17.91 -10.01
C SER A 223 -21.36 18.09 -9.19
N LEU A 224 -20.40 17.17 -9.36
CA LEU A 224 -19.04 17.26 -8.81
C LEU A 224 -18.04 17.95 -9.76
N ASP A 225 -18.52 18.45 -10.91
CA ASP A 225 -17.74 19.11 -11.95
C ASP A 225 -16.61 18.21 -12.54
N VAL A 226 -16.78 16.90 -12.46
CA VAL A 226 -15.85 15.89 -13.03
C VAL A 226 -15.78 16.02 -14.54
N LYS A 227 -14.58 15.87 -15.09
CA LYS A 227 -14.31 15.96 -16.54
C LYS A 227 -13.93 14.61 -17.12
N TYR A 228 -13.16 13.81 -16.37
CA TYR A 228 -12.75 12.47 -16.76
C TYR A 228 -13.03 11.44 -15.66
N VAL A 229 -13.36 10.22 -16.07
CA VAL A 229 -13.49 9.04 -15.22
C VAL A 229 -12.42 8.02 -15.65
N LEU A 230 -11.58 7.62 -14.72
CA LEU A 230 -10.57 6.58 -14.89
C LEU A 230 -11.06 5.30 -14.21
N VAL A 231 -11.02 4.18 -14.95
CA VAL A 231 -11.30 2.84 -14.43
C VAL A 231 -10.19 1.87 -14.79
N VAL A 232 -9.91 0.92 -13.90
CA VAL A 232 -8.93 -0.16 -14.09
C VAL A 232 -9.65 -1.44 -14.49
N PHE A 233 -9.29 -2.03 -15.63
CA PHE A 233 -9.93 -3.21 -16.22
C PHE A 233 -8.90 -4.32 -16.52
N GLY A 234 -8.96 -5.41 -15.77
CA GLY A 234 -7.95 -6.48 -15.87
C GLY A 234 -8.26 -7.57 -16.88
N GLY A 235 -9.47 -7.59 -17.46
CA GLY A 235 -10.02 -8.75 -18.17
C GLY A 235 -9.27 -9.17 -19.44
N LEU A 236 -8.56 -8.26 -20.11
CA LEU A 236 -7.76 -8.61 -21.30
C LEU A 236 -6.43 -9.30 -20.95
N VAL A 237 -5.76 -8.87 -19.87
CA VAL A 237 -4.44 -9.41 -19.46
C VAL A 237 -4.54 -10.50 -18.39
N GLY A 238 -5.64 -10.56 -17.64
CA GLY A 238 -5.78 -11.42 -16.46
C GLY A 238 -5.31 -10.77 -15.15
N TYR A 239 -5.39 -9.44 -15.03
CA TYR A 239 -4.98 -8.72 -13.82
C TYR A 239 -6.10 -8.69 -12.75
N PRO A 240 -5.95 -9.37 -11.61
CA PRO A 240 -7.08 -9.60 -10.69
C PRO A 240 -7.38 -8.43 -9.75
N SER A 241 -6.53 -7.40 -9.69
CA SER A 241 -6.71 -6.24 -8.78
C SER A 241 -7.41 -5.06 -9.46
N ASP A 242 -8.34 -5.36 -10.37
CA ASP A 242 -9.11 -4.40 -11.16
C ASP A 242 -10.39 -3.92 -10.46
N ASP A 243 -11.07 -2.92 -11.06
CA ASP A 243 -12.24 -2.30 -10.42
C ASP A 243 -13.49 -3.19 -10.43
N ILE A 244 -13.56 -4.18 -11.32
CA ILE A 244 -14.65 -5.17 -11.32
C ILE A 244 -14.53 -6.10 -10.11
N ASN A 245 -13.33 -6.55 -9.73
CA ASN A 245 -13.16 -7.33 -8.49
C ASN A 245 -13.35 -6.48 -7.22
N LYS A 246 -13.05 -5.17 -7.28
CA LYS A 246 -13.30 -4.23 -6.18
C LYS A 246 -14.76 -3.76 -6.08
N PHE A 247 -15.57 -3.96 -7.13
CA PHE A 247 -16.88 -3.33 -7.31
C PHE A 247 -17.86 -3.52 -6.14
N LEU A 248 -17.90 -4.69 -5.50
CA LEU A 248 -18.78 -4.91 -4.35
C LEU A 248 -18.45 -4.00 -3.15
N TRP A 249 -17.20 -3.56 -2.98
CA TRP A 249 -16.87 -2.54 -1.98
C TRP A 249 -17.46 -1.17 -2.35
N MET A 250 -17.47 -0.81 -3.63
CA MET A 250 -18.12 0.42 -4.14
C MET A 250 -19.62 0.39 -3.86
N VAL A 251 -20.27 -0.75 -4.11
CA VAL A 251 -21.70 -0.98 -3.83
C VAL A 251 -22.00 -0.91 -2.33
N ARG A 252 -21.19 -1.54 -1.48
CA ARG A 252 -21.35 -1.54 -0.02
C ARG A 252 -21.16 -0.15 0.60
N ILE A 253 -20.10 0.56 0.21
CA ILE A 253 -19.79 1.89 0.73
C ILE A 253 -20.83 2.90 0.21
N GLY A 254 -21.23 2.82 -1.07
CA GLY A 254 -22.31 3.64 -1.61
C GLY A 254 -23.66 3.38 -0.93
N GLY A 255 -24.09 2.13 -0.84
CA GLY A 255 -25.37 1.74 -0.22
C GLY A 255 -25.46 1.97 1.28
N GLY A 256 -24.33 2.08 1.99
CA GLY A 256 -24.28 2.43 3.40
C GLY A 256 -24.70 3.89 3.68
N GLU A 257 -24.39 4.81 2.77
CA GLU A 257 -24.77 6.23 2.85
C GLU A 257 -26.06 6.52 2.06
N PHE A 258 -26.27 5.81 0.94
CA PHE A 258 -27.34 6.06 -0.02
C PHE A 258 -28.23 4.80 -0.24
N PRO A 259 -29.29 4.58 0.58
CA PRO A 259 -30.06 3.32 0.63
C PRO A 259 -30.84 2.91 -0.63
N HIS A 260 -30.69 3.64 -1.74
CA HIS A 260 -31.21 3.24 -3.05
C HIS A 260 -30.26 2.28 -3.79
N ILE A 261 -28.97 2.25 -3.43
CA ILE A 261 -28.01 1.23 -3.84
C ILE A 261 -28.08 0.07 -2.83
N LYS A 262 -28.30 -1.16 -3.32
CA LYS A 262 -28.45 -2.35 -2.46
C LYS A 262 -27.64 -3.51 -3.03
N GLU A 263 -26.77 -4.09 -2.20
CA GLU A 263 -25.90 -5.21 -2.63
C GLU A 263 -26.68 -6.39 -3.27
N PRO A 264 -27.82 -6.86 -2.73
CA PRO A 264 -28.58 -7.95 -3.34
C PRO A 264 -29.01 -7.69 -4.79
N ASP A 265 -29.20 -6.44 -5.20
CA ASP A 265 -29.63 -6.11 -6.57
C ASP A 265 -28.52 -6.40 -7.61
N TYR A 266 -27.26 -6.55 -7.18
CA TYR A 266 -26.10 -6.89 -8.01
C TYR A 266 -25.71 -8.38 -7.93
N LEU A 267 -26.33 -9.14 -7.02
CA LEU A 267 -26.07 -10.57 -6.81
C LEU A 267 -27.18 -11.42 -7.43
N ARG A 268 -26.82 -12.39 -8.25
CA ARG A 268 -27.78 -13.37 -8.79
C ARG A 268 -27.72 -14.62 -7.92
N ASP A 269 -28.79 -14.87 -7.16
CA ASP A 269 -28.92 -16.02 -6.26
C ASP A 269 -27.75 -16.08 -5.24
N GLY A 270 -27.37 -14.91 -4.72
CA GLY A 270 -26.23 -14.70 -3.81
C GLY A 270 -24.86 -14.64 -4.50
N GLN A 271 -24.76 -15.00 -5.78
CA GLN A 271 -23.49 -15.04 -6.52
C GLN A 271 -23.20 -13.73 -7.26
N TYR A 272 -21.97 -13.25 -7.13
CA TYR A 272 -21.46 -12.11 -7.90
C TYR A 272 -20.89 -12.59 -9.24
N ARG A 273 -21.47 -12.17 -10.36
CA ARG A 273 -21.04 -12.56 -11.71
C ARG A 273 -21.24 -11.42 -12.71
N VAL A 274 -20.52 -11.50 -13.83
CA VAL A 274 -20.60 -10.57 -14.98
C VAL A 274 -21.01 -11.26 -16.29
N ASP A 275 -21.51 -12.50 -16.16
CA ASP A 275 -21.95 -13.38 -17.24
C ASP A 275 -23.37 -13.04 -17.77
N ALA A 276 -23.86 -13.81 -18.73
CA ALA A 276 -25.21 -13.66 -19.29
C ALA A 276 -26.35 -13.93 -18.27
N GLN A 277 -26.03 -14.49 -17.11
CA GLN A 277 -26.96 -14.75 -16.01
C GLN A 277 -26.93 -13.65 -14.94
N ALA A 278 -26.02 -12.66 -15.04
CA ALA A 278 -25.87 -11.59 -14.07
C ALA A 278 -27.12 -10.70 -14.00
N THR A 279 -27.30 -9.98 -12.89
CA THR A 279 -28.53 -9.19 -12.69
C THR A 279 -28.63 -8.04 -13.71
N PRO A 280 -29.85 -7.62 -14.09
CA PRO A 280 -30.04 -6.44 -14.93
C PRO A 280 -29.40 -5.17 -14.32
N THR A 281 -29.31 -5.07 -12.99
CA THR A 281 -28.62 -3.97 -12.30
C THR A 281 -27.12 -4.01 -12.60
N MET A 282 -26.47 -5.16 -12.43
CA MET A 282 -25.04 -5.33 -12.71
C MET A 282 -24.72 -5.10 -14.20
N LEU A 283 -25.54 -5.61 -15.12
CA LEU A 283 -25.36 -5.43 -16.57
C LEU A 283 -25.73 -4.02 -17.09
N ASN A 284 -26.17 -3.10 -16.22
CA ASN A 284 -26.51 -1.71 -16.59
C ASN A 284 -25.83 -0.63 -15.74
N CYS A 285 -25.09 -0.98 -14.68
CA CYS A 285 -24.31 -0.03 -13.89
C CYS A 285 -23.20 0.63 -14.73
N LEU A 286 -22.70 1.78 -14.27
CA LEU A 286 -21.66 2.51 -14.97
C LEU A 286 -20.36 1.70 -15.02
N MET A 287 -19.92 1.10 -13.90
CA MET A 287 -18.65 0.35 -13.85
C MET A 287 -18.60 -0.79 -14.88
N TYR A 288 -19.64 -1.63 -14.98
CA TYR A 288 -19.72 -2.66 -16.03
C TYR A 288 -19.62 -2.04 -17.42
N LYS A 289 -20.33 -0.93 -17.67
CA LYS A 289 -20.28 -0.25 -18.96
C LYS A 289 -18.91 0.32 -19.31
N LEU A 290 -18.18 0.92 -18.36
CA LEU A 290 -16.87 1.53 -18.61
C LEU A 290 -15.76 0.48 -18.76
N CYS A 291 -15.79 -0.60 -17.97
CA CYS A 291 -14.80 -1.67 -18.12
C CYS A 291 -14.98 -2.46 -19.43
N TYR A 292 -16.22 -2.84 -19.76
CA TYR A 292 -16.50 -3.72 -20.91
C TYR A 292 -16.89 -3.01 -22.21
N TYR A 293 -16.84 -1.68 -22.28
CA TYR A 293 -17.16 -0.96 -23.53
C TYR A 293 -16.29 -1.48 -24.67
N ARG A 294 -16.91 -1.92 -25.77
CA ARG A 294 -16.22 -2.47 -26.96
C ARG A 294 -15.31 -3.69 -26.71
N PHE A 295 -15.35 -4.32 -25.52
CA PHE A 295 -14.42 -5.42 -25.19
C PHE A 295 -14.52 -6.63 -26.14
N VAL A 296 -15.70 -6.87 -26.69
CA VAL A 296 -15.97 -7.92 -27.70
C VAL A 296 -15.25 -7.66 -29.04
N GLU A 297 -14.76 -6.44 -29.29
CA GLU A 297 -13.93 -6.13 -30.47
C GLU A 297 -12.49 -6.67 -30.32
N THR A 298 -12.07 -7.17 -29.15
CA THR A 298 -10.71 -7.70 -28.92
C THR A 298 -10.54 -9.16 -29.38
N ASP A 299 -11.56 -10.00 -29.22
CA ASP A 299 -11.53 -11.45 -29.42
C ASP A 299 -12.78 -12.01 -30.15
N GLY A 300 -13.74 -11.15 -30.49
CA GLY A 300 -15.04 -11.53 -31.06
C GLY A 300 -16.05 -12.12 -30.06
N LYS A 301 -15.68 -12.27 -28.78
CA LYS A 301 -16.47 -12.99 -27.75
C LYS A 301 -16.71 -12.20 -26.48
N GLY A 302 -15.76 -11.37 -26.05
CA GLY A 302 -15.69 -10.73 -24.75
C GLY A 302 -15.37 -11.73 -23.64
N PHE A 303 -14.33 -12.55 -23.80
CA PHE A 303 -13.90 -13.48 -22.75
C PHE A 303 -13.02 -12.78 -21.72
N ASP A 304 -13.50 -12.66 -20.48
CA ASP A 304 -12.71 -12.06 -19.39
C ASP A 304 -11.77 -13.10 -18.77
N ARG A 305 -10.45 -12.86 -18.86
CA ARG A 305 -9.41 -13.77 -18.35
C ARG A 305 -9.27 -13.79 -16.83
N VAL A 306 -9.78 -12.78 -16.11
CA VAL A 306 -9.81 -12.74 -14.63
C VAL A 306 -10.97 -13.58 -14.10
N ARG A 307 -12.11 -13.59 -14.80
CA ARG A 307 -13.32 -14.36 -14.39
C ARG A 307 -13.40 -15.75 -15.02
N GLY A 308 -12.74 -15.97 -16.16
CA GLY A 308 -12.73 -17.26 -16.86
C GLY A 308 -13.99 -17.55 -17.67
N TYR A 309 -14.78 -16.53 -18.04
CA TYR A 309 -16.00 -16.70 -18.82
C TYR A 309 -16.34 -15.50 -19.72
N GLU A 310 -17.25 -15.69 -20.68
CA GLU A 310 -17.73 -14.63 -21.57
C GLU A 310 -18.68 -13.65 -20.85
N ILE A 311 -18.53 -12.36 -21.11
CA ILE A 311 -19.39 -11.32 -20.53
C ILE A 311 -20.83 -11.40 -21.03
N GLY A 312 -21.79 -11.07 -20.17
CA GLY A 312 -23.22 -11.19 -20.49
C GLY A 312 -23.72 -10.19 -21.50
N LYS A 313 -23.51 -8.90 -21.23
CA LYS A 313 -24.00 -7.82 -22.09
C LYS A 313 -22.89 -7.34 -23.02
N LYS A 314 -22.82 -7.98 -24.18
CA LYS A 314 -21.76 -7.84 -25.20
C LYS A 314 -21.80 -6.52 -25.98
N HIS A 315 -22.98 -5.98 -26.27
CA HIS A 315 -23.14 -4.79 -27.11
C HIS A 315 -23.99 -3.72 -26.43
N PHE A 316 -23.43 -2.51 -26.33
CA PHE A 316 -24.10 -1.30 -25.82
C PHE A 316 -23.34 -0.06 -26.31
N LYS A 317 -23.93 1.13 -26.15
CA LYS A 317 -23.32 2.42 -26.50
C LYS A 317 -23.33 3.36 -25.29
N LEU A 318 -22.25 4.13 -25.12
CA LEU A 318 -22.18 5.17 -24.10
C LEU A 318 -22.82 6.47 -24.64
N THR A 319 -23.80 6.97 -23.89
CA THR A 319 -24.64 8.11 -24.25
C THR A 319 -24.26 9.40 -23.53
N HIS A 320 -23.74 9.30 -22.31
CA HIS A 320 -23.30 10.40 -21.45
C HIS A 320 -21.77 10.46 -21.24
N PHE A 321 -21.06 9.42 -21.67
CA PHE A 321 -19.59 9.32 -21.61
C PHE A 321 -19.03 9.01 -22.99
N GLU A 322 -17.77 9.36 -23.24
CA GLU A 322 -16.99 8.95 -24.42
C GLU A 322 -15.63 8.39 -24.00
N GLU A 323 -15.22 7.30 -24.64
CA GLU A 323 -13.86 6.77 -24.55
C GLU A 323 -12.91 7.78 -25.19
N VAL A 324 -11.95 8.29 -24.41
CA VAL A 324 -10.91 9.21 -24.92
C VAL A 324 -9.52 8.58 -24.92
N PHE A 325 -9.27 7.61 -24.03
CA PHE A 325 -8.04 6.84 -24.00
C PHE A 325 -8.27 5.46 -23.39
N THR A 326 -7.61 4.44 -23.94
CA THR A 326 -7.52 3.08 -23.40
C THR A 326 -6.09 2.62 -23.68
N THR A 327 -5.39 2.11 -22.65
CA THR A 327 -3.97 1.74 -22.72
C THR A 327 -3.69 0.57 -23.65
N HIS A 328 -2.43 0.34 -24.00
CA HIS A 328 -2.01 -0.72 -24.93
C HIS A 328 -2.59 -2.11 -24.59
N HIS A 329 -2.61 -2.49 -23.31
CA HIS A 329 -3.15 -3.77 -22.84
C HIS A 329 -4.53 -3.66 -22.18
N TRP A 330 -5.21 -2.53 -22.40
CA TRP A 330 -6.55 -2.18 -21.88
C TRP A 330 -6.68 -2.14 -20.35
N MET A 331 -5.56 -2.18 -19.62
CA MET A 331 -5.56 -2.18 -18.15
C MET A 331 -6.15 -0.91 -17.54
N VAL A 332 -6.00 0.25 -18.19
CA VAL A 332 -6.58 1.52 -17.73
C VAL A 332 -7.37 2.16 -18.86
N ARG A 333 -8.59 2.62 -18.53
CA ARG A 333 -9.53 3.20 -19.50
C ARG A 333 -10.03 4.54 -18.97
N ILE A 334 -10.01 5.56 -19.82
CA ILE A 334 -10.31 6.94 -19.49
C ILE A 334 -11.48 7.41 -20.35
N TYR A 335 -12.50 7.90 -19.66
CA TYR A 335 -13.75 8.36 -20.25
C TYR A 335 -13.99 9.83 -19.95
N LYS A 336 -14.29 10.64 -20.95
CA LYS A 336 -14.70 12.04 -20.76
C LYS A 336 -16.22 12.12 -20.55
N LEU A 337 -16.67 13.01 -19.66
CA LEU A 337 -18.09 13.34 -19.55
C LEU A 337 -18.53 14.16 -20.76
N LYS A 338 -19.62 13.75 -21.41
CA LYS A 338 -20.24 14.54 -22.48
C LYS A 338 -20.94 15.75 -21.87
N PRO A 339 -20.85 16.94 -22.50
CA PRO A 339 -21.57 18.12 -22.03
C PRO A 339 -23.08 17.92 -22.11
N GLN A 340 -23.82 18.56 -21.20
CA GLN A 340 -25.27 18.50 -21.19
C GLN A 340 -25.84 18.97 -22.54
N LYS A 341 -26.75 18.17 -23.13
CA LYS A 341 -27.31 18.46 -24.46
C LYS A 341 -28.15 19.73 -24.42
N ASN A 342 -27.61 20.82 -24.98
CA ASN A 342 -28.23 22.15 -25.07
C ASN A 342 -29.71 22.05 -25.48
N ARG A 343 -30.61 22.27 -24.52
CA ARG A 343 -32.05 22.04 -24.68
C ARG A 343 -32.74 23.21 -25.39
N ILE A 344 -32.35 23.48 -26.64
CA ILE A 344 -33.02 24.43 -27.55
C ILE A 344 -34.37 23.85 -28.01
N ARG A 345 -35.22 23.49 -27.04
CA ARG A 345 -36.60 23.04 -27.26
C ARG A 345 -37.51 24.26 -27.36
N GLY A 346 -37.15 25.20 -28.25
CA GLY A 346 -38.02 26.26 -28.68
C GLY A 346 -39.25 25.64 -29.34
N LYS A 347 -40.35 25.53 -28.59
CA LYS A 347 -41.67 25.26 -29.17
C LYS A 347 -42.03 26.50 -29.99
N LEU A 348 -41.59 26.54 -31.24
CA LEU A 348 -42.10 27.49 -32.22
C LEU A 348 -43.57 27.15 -32.45
N LYS A 349 -44.44 27.71 -31.59
CA LYS A 349 -45.89 27.70 -31.79
C LYS A 349 -46.13 28.37 -33.14
N LYS A 350 -46.37 27.56 -34.17
CA LYS A 350 -46.72 28.03 -35.51
C LYS A 350 -48.10 28.66 -35.43
N LEU A 351 -48.14 29.92 -35.00
CA LEU A 351 -49.32 30.76 -34.94
C LEU A 351 -49.92 30.79 -36.34
N LYS A 352 -51.01 30.04 -36.53
CA LYS A 352 -51.82 30.14 -37.74
C LYS A 352 -52.53 31.49 -37.71
N SER A 353 -51.91 32.50 -38.30
CA SER A 353 -52.54 33.78 -38.61
C SER A 353 -53.67 33.52 -39.61
N SER A 354 -54.87 33.30 -39.11
CA SER A 354 -56.08 33.05 -39.90
C SER A 354 -56.59 34.35 -40.52
N SER A 355 -55.87 34.88 -41.51
CA SER A 355 -56.31 36.01 -42.34
C SER A 355 -57.46 35.59 -43.26
N LYS A 356 -58.68 35.52 -42.71
CA LYS A 356 -59.91 35.51 -43.50
C LYS A 356 -60.11 36.91 -44.09
N THR A 357 -59.70 37.11 -45.33
CA THR A 357 -60.00 38.34 -46.09
C THR A 357 -60.93 37.98 -47.25
N SER A 358 -62.24 38.01 -46.98
CA SER A 358 -63.28 37.88 -48.01
C SER A 358 -63.59 39.26 -48.59
N SER A 359 -63.16 39.54 -49.82
CA SER A 359 -63.41 40.79 -50.52
C SER A 359 -63.97 40.56 -51.92
N THR A 360 -65.17 39.99 -52.00
CA THR A 360 -66.00 40.04 -53.20
C THR A 360 -66.64 41.42 -53.35
N LEU A 361 -66.13 42.24 -54.27
CA LEU A 361 -66.87 43.37 -54.84
C LEU A 361 -66.43 43.58 -56.29
N ALA A 362 -67.38 43.65 -57.20
CA ALA A 362 -67.11 43.77 -58.64
C ALA A 362 -66.82 45.23 -59.01
N ALA A 363 -65.68 45.49 -59.67
CA ALA A 363 -65.33 46.81 -60.17
C ALA A 363 -65.92 47.05 -61.57
N GLY A 364 -66.63 48.18 -61.73
CA GLY A 364 -67.37 48.51 -62.96
C GLY A 364 -66.48 48.97 -64.12
N ARG A 365 -66.85 48.50 -65.32
CA ARG A 365 -66.31 48.87 -66.64
C ARG A 365 -66.33 50.39 -66.89
N LYS A 366 -65.16 51.03 -67.02
CA LYS A 366 -64.97 52.27 -67.81
C LYS A 366 -63.73 52.14 -68.69
N LYS A 367 -63.88 52.43 -69.99
CA LYS A 367 -62.76 52.75 -70.89
C LYS A 367 -62.53 54.26 -70.83
N ASN A 368 -61.28 54.70 -70.99
CA ASN A 368 -61.00 56.08 -71.34
C ASN A 368 -61.43 56.37 -72.79
N PRO A 369 -61.93 57.57 -73.11
CA PRO A 369 -61.69 58.17 -74.42
C PRO A 369 -60.23 58.63 -74.48
N TRP A 370 -59.62 58.61 -75.68
CA TRP A 370 -58.24 59.05 -75.94
C TRP A 370 -57.12 58.19 -75.34
N GLN A 371 -57.12 56.88 -75.61
CA GLN A 371 -55.94 56.09 -76.02
C GLN A 371 -56.36 54.71 -76.53
#